data_AF-A0A355GFV7-F1
#
_entry.id   AF-A0A355GFV7-F1
#
_cell.length_a   1.000
_cell.length_b   1.000
_cell.length_c   1.000
_cell.angle_alpha   90.00
_cell.angle_beta   90.00
_cell.angle_gamma   90.00
#
_symmetry.space_group_name_H-M   'P 1'
#
loop_
_entity.id
_entity.type
_entity.pdbx_description
1 polymer ?
#
loop_
_entity_poly.entity_id
_entity_poly.type
_entity_poly.pdbx_seq_one_letter_code
_entity_poly.pdbx_strand_id
1 'polypeptide(L)'
;PDYLQVWPAHGAGSACGKGLGAIPSSTVGYEKRFNPALQFDDETAFVKYILSDQPEAPKYFAVMKRVNKEGPGIIGDTGLPDYLDPARIGEYSPQATLLDLTPSAEFAQAHVPGTVNIPLSMLSGWAGWLIDYSKPVYLITETADLSEAVRVLQKIGIDTQLQGAFRRSEVIAKELATESYAVVSAEDIAARIESCEVKLIDVRSDSEWNASHIPQAEHRFLGHLPEHLAEIERSKPVVVQCQSSARSAIAASILQAAGIEVINLAGGFQAWQAAGLPATISVENGVTCSPGSIKACSLEKL
;
A
#
# COMPACT_ATOMS: atom_id res chain seq x y z
N PRO A 1 32.92 -3.47 -24.30
CA PRO A 1 32.78 -4.48 -25.36
C PRO A 1 31.39 -5.12 -25.29
N ASP A 2 30.82 -5.55 -26.43
CA ASP A 2 29.43 -6.02 -26.47
C ASP A 2 29.21 -7.33 -25.70
N TYR A 3 30.25 -8.16 -25.55
CA TYR A 3 30.19 -9.41 -24.77
C TYR A 3 30.19 -9.21 -23.24
N LEU A 4 30.41 -7.98 -22.75
CA LEU A 4 30.44 -7.72 -21.31
C LEU A 4 29.05 -7.93 -20.72
N GLN A 5 29.00 -8.60 -19.57
CA GLN A 5 27.77 -8.82 -18.83
C GLN A 5 27.35 -7.57 -18.07
N VAL A 6 26.04 -7.40 -17.92
CA VAL A 6 25.42 -6.35 -17.12
C VAL A 6 24.68 -7.04 -15.97
N TRP A 7 25.12 -6.75 -14.75
CA TRP A 7 24.57 -7.29 -13.50
C TRP A 7 23.95 -6.13 -12.69
N PRO A 8 22.65 -5.86 -12.84
CA PRO A 8 22.00 -4.78 -12.12
C PRO A 8 21.79 -5.13 -10.64
N ALA A 9 21.68 -4.11 -9.79
CA ALA A 9 21.38 -4.29 -8.37
C ALA A 9 19.88 -4.57 -8.09
N HIS A 10 19.00 -4.36 -9.08
CA HIS A 10 17.55 -4.50 -8.97
C HIS A 10 16.97 -5.13 -10.24
N GLY A 11 15.76 -5.70 -10.12
CA GLY A 11 14.99 -6.27 -11.21
C GLY A 11 13.52 -5.83 -11.16
N ALA A 12 12.66 -6.53 -11.91
CA ALA A 12 11.22 -6.26 -11.98
C ALA A 12 10.57 -6.00 -10.61
N GLY A 13 9.79 -4.93 -10.52
CA GLY A 13 9.05 -4.52 -9.30
C GLY A 13 9.80 -3.56 -8.37
N SER A 14 11.06 -3.22 -8.65
CA SER A 14 11.79 -2.21 -7.86
C SER A 14 11.28 -0.79 -8.13
N ALA A 15 11.13 0.01 -7.06
CA ALA A 15 10.83 1.44 -7.16
C ALA A 15 12.04 2.29 -7.62
N CYS A 16 13.22 1.70 -7.81
CA CYS A 16 14.43 2.41 -8.24
C CYS A 16 14.47 2.70 -9.75
N GLY A 17 13.49 2.25 -10.52
CA GLY A 17 13.43 2.56 -11.94
C GLY A 17 12.14 2.15 -12.63
N LYS A 18 12.01 2.62 -13.86
CA LYS A 18 10.87 2.35 -14.74
C LYS A 18 11.10 1.05 -15.52
N GLY A 19 10.14 0.13 -15.46
CA GLY A 19 10.04 -1.01 -16.39
C GLY A 19 11.23 -1.98 -16.34
N LEU A 20 11.77 -2.29 -15.15
CA LEU A 20 12.87 -3.23 -15.01
C LEU A 20 12.46 -4.63 -15.53
N GLY A 21 13.36 -5.26 -16.27
CA GLY A 21 13.16 -6.60 -16.81
C GLY A 21 13.09 -7.68 -15.71
N ALA A 22 12.35 -8.75 -15.99
CA ALA A 22 12.32 -9.96 -15.16
C ALA A 22 13.53 -10.88 -15.37
N ILE A 23 14.39 -10.56 -16.34
CA ILE A 23 15.61 -11.30 -16.64
C ILE A 23 16.73 -10.78 -15.72
N PRO A 24 17.45 -11.65 -14.98
CA PRO A 24 18.33 -11.23 -13.88
C PRO A 24 19.65 -10.56 -14.33
N SER A 25 20.02 -10.69 -15.60
CA SER A 25 21.24 -10.09 -16.16
C SER A 25 21.10 -9.91 -17.67
N SER A 26 21.99 -9.11 -18.26
CA SER A 26 22.03 -8.85 -19.71
C SER A 26 23.48 -8.74 -20.20
N THR A 27 23.67 -8.23 -21.42
CA THR A 27 24.99 -7.87 -21.97
C THR A 27 24.97 -6.46 -22.54
N VAL A 28 26.13 -5.82 -22.58
CA VAL A 28 26.28 -4.47 -23.16
C VAL A 28 25.78 -4.43 -24.61
N GLY A 29 26.06 -5.47 -25.41
CA GLY A 29 25.62 -5.55 -26.80
C GLY A 29 24.09 -5.64 -26.94
N TYR A 30 23.43 -6.37 -26.02
CA TYR A 30 21.98 -6.48 -26.01
C TYR A 30 21.33 -5.16 -25.58
N GLU A 31 21.80 -4.57 -24.47
CA GLU A 31 21.25 -3.31 -23.97
C GLU A 31 21.37 -2.18 -25.00
N LYS A 32 22.51 -2.05 -25.69
CA LYS A 32 22.67 -1.05 -26.76
C LYS A 32 21.62 -1.16 -27.86
N ARG A 33 21.14 -2.37 -28.16
CA ARG A 33 20.20 -2.62 -29.26
C ARG A 33 18.75 -2.48 -28.86
N PHE A 34 18.41 -2.80 -27.61
CA PHE A 34 17.03 -2.99 -27.18
C PHE A 34 16.62 -2.16 -25.97
N ASN A 35 17.55 -1.61 -25.21
CA ASN A 35 17.23 -0.74 -24.08
C ASN A 35 16.75 0.62 -24.63
N PRO A 36 15.48 1.03 -24.40
CA PRO A 36 14.95 2.27 -24.94
C PRO A 36 15.74 3.50 -24.48
N ALA A 37 16.29 3.48 -23.26
CA ALA A 37 17.10 4.57 -22.72
C ALA A 37 18.39 4.82 -23.51
N LEU A 38 18.89 3.81 -24.24
CA LEU A 38 20.10 3.89 -25.07
C LEU A 38 19.80 4.23 -26.55
N GLN A 39 18.53 4.49 -26.89
CA GLN A 39 18.13 4.81 -28.27
C GLN A 39 17.94 6.31 -28.52
N PHE A 40 18.21 7.17 -27.53
CA PHE A 40 18.07 8.61 -27.65
C PHE A 40 19.40 9.25 -28.05
N ASP A 41 19.38 10.03 -29.13
CA ASP A 41 20.50 10.88 -29.57
C ASP A 41 20.33 12.36 -29.16
N ASP A 42 19.18 12.71 -28.56
CA ASP A 42 18.87 14.05 -28.07
C ASP A 42 18.66 14.03 -26.54
N GLU A 43 19.40 14.90 -25.84
CA GLU A 43 19.36 15.00 -24.39
C GLU A 43 17.99 15.44 -23.88
N THR A 44 17.32 16.37 -24.57
CA THR A 44 16.01 16.88 -24.12
C THR A 44 14.93 15.80 -24.18
N ALA A 45 14.90 15.03 -25.27
CA ALA A 45 14.01 13.89 -25.44
C ALA A 45 14.32 12.80 -24.41
N PHE A 46 15.61 12.52 -24.14
CA PHE A 46 16.01 11.57 -23.10
C PHE A 46 15.56 12.01 -21.70
N VAL A 47 15.76 13.28 -21.34
CA VAL A 47 15.32 13.84 -20.04
C VAL A 47 13.80 13.73 -19.89
N LYS A 48 13.04 14.04 -20.95
CA LYS A 48 11.59 13.87 -20.93
C LYS A 48 11.19 12.41 -20.73
N TYR A 49 11.85 11.48 -21.42
CA TYR A 49 11.59 10.05 -21.31
C TYR A 49 11.92 9.50 -19.92
N ILE A 50 13.09 9.85 -19.37
CA ILE A 50 13.55 9.30 -18.09
C ILE A 50 12.76 9.86 -16.91
N LEU A 51 12.19 11.06 -17.01
CA LEU A 51 11.34 11.64 -15.98
C LEU A 51 9.87 11.20 -16.08
N SER A 52 9.44 10.59 -17.19
CA SER A 52 8.05 10.15 -17.35
C SER A 52 7.82 8.77 -16.71
N ASP A 53 6.63 8.58 -16.12
CA ASP A 53 6.17 7.31 -15.56
C ASP A 53 7.13 6.68 -14.54
N GLN A 54 7.86 7.52 -13.80
CA GLN A 54 8.65 7.06 -12.66
C GLN A 54 7.69 6.65 -11.54
N PRO A 55 7.96 5.52 -10.85
CA PRO A 55 7.20 5.16 -9.67
C PRO A 55 7.42 6.19 -8.57
N GLU A 56 6.43 6.31 -7.69
CA GLU A 56 6.55 7.16 -6.51
C GLU A 56 7.71 6.71 -5.62
N ALA A 57 8.49 7.69 -5.14
CA ALA A 57 9.66 7.42 -4.31
C ALA A 57 9.23 7.18 -2.86
N PRO A 58 9.52 6.00 -2.27
CA PRO A 58 9.18 5.74 -0.88
C PRO A 58 9.82 6.74 0.09
N LYS A 59 9.04 7.20 1.08
CA LYS A 59 9.50 8.20 2.06
C LYS A 59 10.73 7.74 2.83
N TYR A 60 10.82 6.45 3.16
CA TYR A 60 11.99 5.89 3.85
C TYR A 60 13.29 5.95 3.03
N PHE A 61 13.27 6.23 1.72
CA PHE A 61 14.50 6.40 0.94
C PHE A 61 15.36 7.55 1.49
N ALA A 62 14.75 8.61 2.04
CA ALA A 62 15.49 9.68 2.71
C ALA A 62 16.23 9.14 3.95
N VAL A 63 15.59 8.26 4.73
CA VAL A 63 16.19 7.58 5.88
C VAL A 63 17.35 6.71 5.41
N MET A 64 17.16 5.88 4.39
CA MET A 64 18.19 4.98 3.86
C MET A 64 19.39 5.72 3.29
N LYS A 65 19.18 6.82 2.57
CA LYS A 65 20.28 7.68 2.07
C LYS A 65 21.12 8.22 3.22
N ARG A 66 20.49 8.66 4.32
CA ARG A 66 21.19 9.14 5.52
C ARG A 66 21.96 8.00 6.19
N VAL A 67 21.27 6.90 6.50
CA VAL A 67 21.85 5.74 7.22
C VAL A 67 23.03 5.14 6.46
N ASN A 68 22.90 4.92 5.14
CA ASN A 68 23.98 4.36 4.33
C ASN A 68 25.17 5.31 4.17
N LYS A 69 24.95 6.63 4.28
CA LYS A 69 26.01 7.64 4.24
C LYS A 69 26.75 7.73 5.58
N GLU A 70 26.03 7.71 6.69
CA GLU A 70 26.59 7.83 8.05
C GLU A 70 27.20 6.53 8.55
N GLY A 71 26.77 5.40 7.99
CA GLY A 71 27.11 4.05 8.43
C GLY A 71 25.97 3.48 9.28
N PRO A 72 25.36 2.35 8.89
CA PRO A 72 24.30 1.73 9.69
C PRO A 72 24.83 1.27 11.04
N GLY A 73 23.96 1.31 12.05
CA GLY A 73 24.27 0.71 13.35
C GLY A 73 24.54 -0.77 13.21
N ILE A 74 25.55 -1.27 13.92
CA ILE A 74 25.81 -2.71 13.98
C ILE A 74 24.83 -3.31 14.97
N ILE A 75 23.82 -4.01 14.45
CA ILE A 75 22.78 -4.65 15.27
C ILE A 75 23.39 -5.76 16.15
N GLY A 76 24.36 -6.51 15.63
CA GLY A 76 24.92 -7.67 16.34
C GLY A 76 23.93 -8.83 16.40
N ASP A 77 24.12 -9.76 17.34
CA ASP A 77 23.19 -10.86 17.59
C ASP A 77 22.18 -10.44 18.67
N THR A 78 21.15 -9.69 18.27
CA THR A 78 20.08 -9.23 19.18
C THR A 78 18.99 -10.27 19.39
N GLY A 79 19.08 -11.44 18.74
CA GLY A 79 18.00 -12.42 18.70
C GLY A 79 16.71 -11.89 18.06
N LEU A 80 15.64 -12.68 18.19
CA LEU A 80 14.29 -12.26 17.84
C LEU A 80 13.67 -11.47 19.01
N PRO A 81 12.75 -10.54 18.74
CA PRO A 81 12.05 -9.83 19.81
C PRO A 81 11.22 -10.80 20.65
N ASP A 82 11.09 -10.48 21.93
CA ASP A 82 10.28 -11.27 22.87
C ASP A 82 8.79 -11.20 22.52
N TYR A 83 8.10 -12.30 22.78
CA TYR A 83 6.64 -12.31 22.83
C TYR A 83 6.17 -11.71 24.16
N LEU A 84 5.33 -10.68 24.05
CA LEU A 84 4.71 -9.99 25.18
C LEU A 84 3.33 -10.59 25.49
N ASP A 85 2.85 -10.41 26.73
CA ASP A 85 1.49 -10.80 27.09
C ASP A 85 0.46 -10.01 26.27
N PRO A 86 -0.40 -10.68 25.46
CA PRO A 86 -1.38 -9.98 24.65
C PRO A 86 -2.36 -9.14 25.45
N ALA A 87 -2.60 -9.43 26.74
CA ALA A 87 -3.44 -8.60 27.59
C ALA A 87 -2.94 -7.15 27.70
N ARG A 88 -1.65 -6.92 27.42
CA ARG A 88 -1.01 -5.60 27.47
C ARG A 88 -1.04 -4.86 26.14
N ILE A 89 -1.63 -5.43 25.08
CA ILE A 89 -1.59 -4.83 23.73
C ILE A 89 -2.16 -3.41 23.70
N GLY A 90 -3.22 -3.16 24.49
CA GLY A 90 -3.85 -1.85 24.61
C GLY A 90 -2.97 -0.77 25.25
N GLU A 91 -1.92 -1.16 26.01
CA GLU A 91 -0.97 -0.21 26.63
C GLU A 91 -0.14 0.54 25.58
N TYR A 92 0.07 -0.06 24.40
CA TYR A 92 0.96 0.46 23.37
C TYR A 92 0.23 1.28 22.27
N SER A 93 -1.08 1.11 22.12
CA SER A 93 -1.85 1.52 20.93
C SER A 93 -1.96 3.03 20.64
N PRO A 94 -1.66 4.01 21.54
CA PRO A 94 -1.50 5.39 21.08
C PRO A 94 -0.04 5.80 20.79
N GLN A 95 0.94 5.07 21.31
CA GLN A 95 2.35 5.49 21.32
C GLN A 95 3.22 4.72 20.32
N ALA A 96 2.71 3.62 19.78
CA ALA A 96 3.44 2.70 18.93
C ALA A 96 2.65 2.35 17.67
N THR A 97 3.36 1.82 16.66
CA THR A 97 2.74 1.16 15.52
C THR A 97 2.55 -0.32 15.86
N LEU A 98 1.30 -0.76 15.94
CA LEU A 98 0.96 -2.18 16.06
C LEU A 98 0.69 -2.75 14.67
N LEU A 99 1.60 -3.62 14.21
CA LEU A 99 1.57 -4.16 12.86
C LEU A 99 1.15 -5.62 12.85
N ASP A 100 -0.02 -5.90 12.28
CA ASP A 100 -0.56 -7.26 12.12
C ASP A 100 -0.14 -7.83 10.75
N LEU A 101 0.59 -8.95 10.78
CA LEU A 101 1.13 -9.61 9.59
C LEU A 101 0.21 -10.70 9.02
N THR A 102 -0.94 -10.91 9.64
CA THR A 102 -1.93 -11.92 9.26
C THR A 102 -2.42 -11.68 7.82
N PRO A 103 -2.72 -12.72 7.04
CA PRO A 103 -3.38 -12.56 5.74
C PRO A 103 -4.62 -11.66 5.83
N SER A 104 -4.75 -10.73 4.88
CA SER A 104 -5.79 -9.69 4.96
C SER A 104 -7.22 -10.22 5.02
N ALA A 105 -7.50 -11.39 4.43
CA ALA A 105 -8.82 -12.02 4.50
C ALA A 105 -9.19 -12.47 5.93
N GLU A 106 -8.20 -12.89 6.72
CA GLU A 106 -8.39 -13.26 8.13
C GLU A 106 -8.45 -12.01 9.01
N PHE A 107 -7.57 -11.02 8.75
CA PHE A 107 -7.60 -9.73 9.45
C PHE A 107 -8.96 -9.03 9.29
N ALA A 108 -9.53 -9.02 8.08
CA ALA A 108 -10.83 -8.42 7.80
C ALA A 108 -11.96 -9.00 8.67
N GLN A 109 -11.87 -10.28 9.07
CA GLN A 109 -12.89 -10.96 9.86
C GLN A 109 -12.77 -10.69 11.36
N ALA A 110 -11.54 -10.58 11.89
CA ALA A 110 -11.30 -10.31 13.30
C ALA A 110 -9.87 -9.78 13.52
N HIS A 111 -9.72 -8.57 14.04
CA HIS A 111 -8.43 -7.98 14.38
C HIS A 111 -8.53 -7.08 15.62
N VAL A 112 -7.36 -6.73 16.16
CA VAL A 112 -7.28 -5.88 17.36
C VAL A 112 -7.52 -4.43 16.96
N PRO A 113 -8.37 -3.68 17.68
CA PRO A 113 -8.64 -2.27 17.40
C PRO A 113 -7.36 -1.43 17.31
N GLY A 114 -7.31 -0.55 16.31
CA GLY A 114 -6.19 0.38 16.10
C GLY A 114 -4.93 -0.23 15.48
N THR A 115 -4.96 -1.50 15.09
CA THR A 115 -3.83 -2.16 14.42
C THR A 115 -3.83 -1.91 12.91
N VAL A 116 -2.63 -1.87 12.33
CA VAL A 116 -2.44 -1.76 10.88
C VAL A 116 -2.08 -3.13 10.32
N ASN A 117 -2.75 -3.57 9.26
CA ASN A 117 -2.46 -4.83 8.58
C ASN A 117 -1.50 -4.61 7.43
N ILE A 118 -0.33 -5.26 7.48
CA ILE A 118 0.51 -5.46 6.30
C ILE A 118 0.87 -6.95 6.29
N PRO A 119 0.21 -7.78 5.47
CA PRO A 119 0.50 -9.20 5.40
C PRO A 119 2.00 -9.43 5.18
N LEU A 120 2.56 -10.50 5.76
CA LEU A 120 4.00 -10.80 5.63
C LEU A 120 4.48 -10.77 4.17
N SER A 121 3.68 -11.31 3.25
CA SER A 121 3.97 -11.34 1.81
C SER A 121 4.09 -9.95 1.16
N MET A 122 3.53 -8.93 1.78
CA MET A 122 3.52 -7.53 1.32
C MET A 122 4.42 -6.62 2.17
N LEU A 123 5.01 -7.14 3.25
CA LEU A 123 5.75 -6.36 4.23
C LEU A 123 6.93 -5.60 3.61
N SER A 124 7.71 -6.25 2.75
CA SER A 124 8.87 -5.64 2.08
C SER A 124 8.50 -4.48 1.16
N GLY A 125 7.29 -4.50 0.58
CA GLY A 125 6.81 -3.47 -0.33
C GLY A 125 6.21 -2.26 0.38
N TRP A 126 5.64 -2.44 1.57
CA TRP A 126 4.78 -1.42 2.21
C TRP A 126 5.25 -0.95 3.58
N ALA A 127 6.04 -1.73 4.33
CA ALA A 127 6.51 -1.32 5.65
C ALA A 127 7.25 0.03 5.62
N GLY A 128 8.14 0.23 4.64
CA GLY A 128 8.88 1.48 4.49
C GLY A 128 8.01 2.69 4.09
N TRP A 129 6.81 2.47 3.58
CA TRP A 129 5.87 3.55 3.29
C TRP A 129 5.04 3.95 4.50
N LEU A 130 4.67 2.97 5.34
CA LEU A 130 3.59 3.11 6.30
C LEU A 130 4.04 3.16 7.76
N ILE A 131 5.24 2.65 8.07
CA ILE A 131 5.78 2.66 9.43
C ILE A 131 6.41 4.03 9.71
N ASP A 132 6.05 4.61 10.84
CA ASP A 132 6.70 5.79 11.40
C ASP A 132 8.00 5.39 12.13
N TYR A 133 9.14 5.72 11.54
CA TYR A 133 10.48 5.39 12.05
C TYR A 133 10.83 6.08 13.38
N SER A 134 10.02 7.05 13.82
CA SER A 134 10.18 7.74 15.10
C SER A 134 9.48 7.05 16.27
N LYS A 135 8.62 6.05 16.00
CA LYS A 135 7.82 5.36 17.01
C LYS A 135 8.28 3.92 17.23
N PRO A 136 8.03 3.37 18.42
CA PRO A 136 8.11 1.92 18.63
C PRO A 136 7.19 1.16 17.65
N VAL A 137 7.62 -0.04 17.28
CA VAL A 137 6.89 -0.98 16.43
C VAL A 137 6.76 -2.30 17.19
N TYR A 138 5.55 -2.85 17.20
CA TYR A 138 5.28 -4.20 17.68
C TYR A 138 4.58 -5.02 16.60
N LEU A 139 4.89 -6.30 16.53
CA LEU A 139 4.32 -7.21 15.54
C LEU A 139 3.22 -8.07 16.16
N ILE A 140 2.15 -8.31 15.42
CA ILE A 140 1.22 -9.40 15.69
C ILE A 140 1.46 -10.45 14.61
N THR A 141 1.99 -11.60 15.00
CA THR A 141 2.43 -12.65 14.06
C THR A 141 2.57 -13.99 14.75
N GLU A 142 2.58 -15.07 13.97
CA GLU A 142 2.95 -16.39 14.47
C GLU A 142 4.47 -16.59 14.54
N THR A 143 4.93 -17.57 15.33
CA THR A 143 6.37 -17.83 15.53
C THR A 143 7.09 -18.27 14.26
N ALA A 144 6.40 -18.98 13.36
CA ALA A 144 6.98 -19.39 12.09
C ALA A 144 7.41 -18.18 11.23
N ASP A 145 6.70 -17.07 11.36
CA ASP A 145 6.83 -15.89 10.50
C ASP A 145 7.72 -14.79 11.10
N LEU A 146 7.93 -14.82 12.44
CA LEU A 146 8.63 -13.75 13.15
C LEU A 146 10.05 -13.50 12.62
N SER A 147 10.80 -14.57 12.34
CA SER A 147 12.18 -14.45 11.85
C SER A 147 12.28 -13.76 10.49
N GLU A 148 11.35 -14.05 9.58
CA GLU A 148 11.30 -13.42 8.27
C GLU A 148 10.85 -11.96 8.38
N ALA A 149 9.85 -11.68 9.21
CA ALA A 149 9.37 -10.32 9.44
C ALA A 149 10.48 -9.40 9.98
N VAL A 150 11.21 -9.85 11.01
CA VAL A 150 12.35 -9.12 11.58
C VAL A 150 13.39 -8.82 10.50
N ARG A 151 13.76 -9.83 9.70
CA ARG A 151 14.74 -9.69 8.63
C ARG A 151 14.31 -8.67 7.57
N VAL A 152 13.03 -8.64 7.21
CA VAL A 152 12.48 -7.67 6.24
C VAL A 152 12.51 -6.25 6.82
N LEU A 153 12.11 -6.08 8.07
CA LEU A 153 12.08 -4.79 8.75
C LEU A 153 13.49 -4.20 8.94
N GLN A 154 14.47 -5.02 9.31
CA GLN A 154 15.87 -4.59 9.44
C GLN A 154 16.48 -4.15 8.11
N LYS A 155 16.10 -4.77 6.98
CA LYS A 155 16.57 -4.35 5.64
C LYS A 155 16.15 -2.93 5.26
N ILE A 156 15.10 -2.42 5.88
CA ILE A 156 14.62 -1.05 5.68
C ILE A 156 14.95 -0.15 6.87
N GLY A 157 15.74 -0.62 7.84
CA GLY A 157 16.23 0.15 9.00
C GLY A 157 15.23 0.31 10.15
N ILE A 158 14.26 -0.59 10.27
CA ILE A 158 13.45 -0.75 11.48
C ILE A 158 14.18 -1.72 12.39
N ASP A 159 15.14 -1.17 13.14
CA ASP A 159 16.03 -1.92 14.02
C ASP A 159 15.58 -1.74 15.48
N THR A 160 16.10 -0.71 16.15
CA THR A 160 15.80 -0.36 17.55
C THR A 160 14.34 -0.02 17.81
N GLN A 161 13.59 0.29 16.75
CA GLN A 161 12.16 0.57 16.79
C GLN A 161 11.35 -0.70 17.07
N LEU A 162 11.83 -1.88 16.67
CA LEU A 162 11.13 -3.13 16.91
C LEU A 162 11.32 -3.56 18.37
N GLN A 163 10.27 -3.40 19.19
CA GLN A 163 10.36 -3.56 20.65
C GLN A 163 9.66 -4.80 21.21
N GLY A 164 8.98 -5.58 20.38
CA GLY A 164 8.31 -6.80 20.82
C GLY A 164 7.38 -7.39 19.77
N ALA A 165 6.84 -8.57 20.07
CA ALA A 165 5.80 -9.20 19.27
C ALA A 165 4.67 -9.75 20.17
N PHE A 166 3.52 -9.99 19.56
CA PHE A 166 2.38 -10.67 20.14
C PHE A 166 2.04 -11.88 19.27
N ARG A 167 1.79 -13.03 19.90
CA ARG A 167 1.40 -14.21 19.14
C ARG A 167 -0.06 -14.09 18.73
N ARG A 168 -0.32 -14.21 17.43
CA ARG A 168 -1.67 -14.02 16.86
C ARG A 168 -2.71 -14.98 17.48
N SER A 169 -2.35 -16.25 17.65
CA SER A 169 -3.19 -17.26 18.30
C SER A 169 -3.54 -16.93 19.76
N GLU A 170 -2.62 -16.35 20.52
CA GLU A 170 -2.90 -15.92 21.90
C GLU A 170 -3.79 -14.66 21.94
N VAL A 171 -3.62 -13.75 20.98
CA VAL A 171 -4.51 -12.59 20.79
C VAL A 171 -5.95 -13.05 20.53
N ILE A 172 -6.15 -14.05 19.67
CA ILE A 172 -7.47 -14.66 19.43
C ILE A 172 -8.00 -15.34 20.69
N ALA A 173 -7.19 -16.17 21.35
CA ALA A 173 -7.62 -16.94 22.53
C ALA A 173 -8.05 -16.05 23.70
N LYS A 174 -7.53 -14.82 23.78
CA LYS A 174 -7.92 -13.80 24.76
C LYS A 174 -9.05 -12.88 24.28
N GLU A 175 -9.66 -13.16 23.13
CA GLU A 175 -10.79 -12.41 22.56
C GLU A 175 -10.48 -10.91 22.34
N LEU A 176 -9.22 -10.60 22.04
CA LEU A 176 -8.76 -9.21 21.83
C LEU A 176 -9.00 -8.70 20.41
N ALA A 177 -9.26 -9.62 19.47
CA ALA A 177 -9.54 -9.30 18.07
C ALA A 177 -11.03 -9.00 17.86
N THR A 178 -11.45 -7.80 18.26
CA THR A 178 -12.86 -7.42 18.37
C THR A 178 -13.39 -6.59 17.21
N GLU A 179 -12.54 -6.12 16.31
CA GLU A 179 -12.93 -5.35 15.12
C GLU A 179 -12.89 -6.18 13.85
N SER A 180 -13.70 -5.78 12.87
CA SER A 180 -13.79 -6.36 11.53
C SER A 180 -14.22 -5.30 10.54
N TYR A 181 -13.97 -5.50 9.25
CA TYR A 181 -14.48 -4.63 8.20
C TYR A 181 -15.13 -5.45 7.08
N ALA A 182 -16.10 -4.83 6.41
CA ALA A 182 -16.84 -5.52 5.35
C ALA A 182 -16.00 -5.66 4.08
N VAL A 183 -16.11 -6.81 3.42
CA VAL A 183 -15.57 -7.05 2.08
C VAL A 183 -16.75 -7.34 1.16
N VAL A 184 -16.97 -6.49 0.17
CA VAL A 184 -18.20 -6.48 -0.65
C VAL A 184 -17.86 -6.57 -2.14
N SER A 185 -18.67 -7.30 -2.91
CA SER A 185 -18.50 -7.43 -4.35
C SER A 185 -18.70 -6.10 -5.09
N ALA A 186 -18.22 -6.01 -6.32
CA ALA A 186 -18.40 -4.81 -7.14
C ALA A 186 -19.89 -4.59 -7.44
N GLU A 187 -20.63 -5.65 -7.71
CA GLU A 187 -22.05 -5.67 -8.05
C GLU A 187 -22.91 -5.18 -6.88
N ASP A 188 -22.62 -5.63 -5.66
CA ASP A 188 -23.39 -5.27 -4.47
C ASP A 188 -23.16 -3.81 -4.02
N ILE A 189 -22.00 -3.23 -4.33
CA ILE A 189 -21.62 -1.88 -3.90
C ILE A 189 -21.83 -0.81 -4.98
N ALA A 190 -21.95 -1.19 -6.26
CA ALA A 190 -22.01 -0.26 -7.39
C ALA A 190 -23.12 0.78 -7.26
N ALA A 191 -24.34 0.37 -6.90
CA ALA A 191 -25.48 1.27 -6.76
C ALA A 191 -25.25 2.34 -5.66
N ARG A 192 -24.60 1.95 -4.55
CA ARG A 192 -24.28 2.86 -3.43
C ARG A 192 -23.19 3.86 -3.78
N ILE A 193 -22.23 3.45 -4.63
CA ILE A 193 -21.22 4.35 -5.20
C ILE A 193 -21.92 5.37 -6.11
N GLU A 194 -22.71 4.89 -7.08
CA GLU A 194 -23.38 5.75 -8.06
C GLU A 194 -24.33 6.77 -7.42
N SER A 195 -25.04 6.37 -6.37
CA SER A 195 -25.94 7.25 -5.60
C SER A 195 -25.22 8.18 -4.62
N CYS A 196 -23.88 8.17 -4.58
CA CYS A 196 -23.07 8.95 -3.66
C CYS A 196 -23.39 8.66 -2.17
N GLU A 197 -23.91 7.48 -1.83
CA GLU A 197 -24.19 7.03 -0.44
C GLU A 197 -22.92 6.67 0.31
N VAL A 198 -21.89 6.23 -0.40
CA VAL A 198 -20.56 5.91 0.12
C VAL A 198 -19.51 6.80 -0.55
N LYS A 199 -18.38 6.96 0.12
CA LYS A 199 -17.21 7.62 -0.46
C LYS A 199 -16.27 6.56 -1.04
N LEU A 200 -15.98 6.63 -2.34
CA LEU A 200 -15.06 5.69 -2.99
C LEU A 200 -13.63 6.27 -3.00
N ILE A 201 -12.66 5.51 -2.51
CA ILE A 201 -11.24 5.86 -2.55
C ILE A 201 -10.46 4.82 -3.36
N ASP A 202 -9.74 5.29 -4.38
CA ASP A 202 -8.77 4.50 -5.14
C ASP A 202 -7.36 4.70 -4.56
N VAL A 203 -6.71 3.62 -4.15
CA VAL A 203 -5.37 3.65 -3.54
C VAL A 203 -4.24 3.16 -4.46
N ARG A 204 -4.50 3.05 -5.77
CA ARG A 204 -3.50 2.68 -6.79
C ARG A 204 -2.52 3.82 -7.08
N SER A 205 -1.48 3.55 -7.87
CA SER A 205 -0.55 4.59 -8.31
C SER A 205 -1.22 5.57 -9.29
N ASP A 206 -0.61 6.73 -9.48
CA ASP A 206 -1.01 7.72 -10.49
C ASP A 206 -1.10 7.11 -11.89
N SER A 207 -0.15 6.25 -12.26
CA SER A 207 -0.13 5.60 -13.57
C SER A 207 -1.36 4.69 -13.77
N GLU A 208 -1.73 3.93 -12.74
CA GLU A 208 -2.90 3.05 -12.78
C GLU A 208 -4.21 3.86 -12.80
N TRP A 209 -4.28 4.92 -11.98
CA TRP A 209 -5.41 5.85 -11.93
C TRP A 209 -5.64 6.55 -13.27
N ASN A 210 -4.60 7.14 -13.83
CA ASN A 210 -4.66 7.89 -15.09
C ASN A 210 -4.96 6.98 -16.29
N ALA A 211 -4.60 5.70 -16.22
CA ALA A 211 -4.94 4.73 -17.27
C ALA A 211 -6.45 4.45 -17.33
N SER A 212 -7.10 4.25 -16.18
CA SER A 212 -8.56 4.23 -16.01
C SER A 212 -8.94 4.02 -14.55
N HIS A 213 -10.07 4.55 -14.10
CA HIS A 213 -10.59 4.42 -12.74
C HIS A 213 -12.12 4.38 -12.70
N ILE A 214 -12.67 4.03 -11.52
CA ILE A 214 -14.12 4.02 -11.27
C ILE A 214 -14.61 5.48 -11.19
N PRO A 215 -15.72 5.86 -11.86
CA PRO A 215 -16.30 7.20 -11.74
C PRO A 215 -16.56 7.58 -10.28
N GLN A 216 -16.47 8.87 -9.95
CA GLN A 216 -16.68 9.41 -8.60
C GLN A 216 -15.67 8.96 -7.52
N ALA A 217 -14.67 8.14 -7.87
CA ALA A 217 -13.60 7.81 -6.96
C ALA A 217 -12.74 9.04 -6.64
N GLU A 218 -12.28 9.12 -5.40
CA GLU A 218 -11.21 10.01 -4.98
C GLU A 218 -9.89 9.25 -5.01
N HIS A 219 -8.87 9.80 -5.66
CA HIS A 219 -7.57 9.16 -5.74
C HIS A 219 -6.69 9.53 -4.54
N ARG A 220 -6.26 8.53 -3.78
CA ARG A 220 -5.36 8.67 -2.61
C ARG A 220 -4.39 7.49 -2.59
N PHE A 221 -3.22 7.64 -3.19
CA PHE A 221 -2.20 6.59 -3.19
C PHE A 221 -1.94 6.05 -1.77
N LEU A 222 -1.92 4.72 -1.62
CA LEU A 222 -1.76 4.06 -0.31
C LEU A 222 -0.57 4.58 0.50
N GLY A 223 0.57 4.81 -0.16
CA GLY A 223 1.79 5.29 0.51
C GLY A 223 1.71 6.71 1.08
N HIS A 224 0.65 7.46 0.76
CA HIS A 224 0.39 8.80 1.30
C HIS A 224 -0.84 8.82 2.21
N LEU A 225 -1.64 7.76 2.22
CA LEU A 225 -2.91 7.70 2.94
C LEU A 225 -2.81 8.10 4.43
N PRO A 226 -1.80 7.63 5.22
CA PRO A 226 -1.70 8.01 6.64
C PRO A 226 -1.60 9.53 6.88
N GLU A 227 -0.98 10.28 5.99
CA GLU A 227 -0.78 11.73 6.14
C GLU A 227 -2.02 12.54 5.77
N HIS A 228 -2.90 11.97 4.94
CA HIS A 228 -4.11 12.63 4.46
C HIS A 228 -5.38 12.12 5.14
N LEU A 229 -5.27 11.32 6.20
CA LEU A 229 -6.42 10.79 6.94
C LEU A 229 -7.38 11.88 7.45
N ALA A 230 -6.86 13.05 7.79
CA ALA A 230 -7.67 14.18 8.27
C ALA A 230 -8.52 14.82 7.15
N GLU A 231 -8.14 14.62 5.89
CA GLU A 231 -8.86 15.15 4.71
C GLU A 231 -10.03 14.25 4.30
N ILE A 232 -10.09 13.02 4.82
CA ILE A 232 -11.14 12.07 4.47
C ILE A 232 -12.42 12.41 5.22
N GLU A 233 -13.44 12.79 4.46
CA GLU A 233 -14.80 13.01 4.95
C GLU A 233 -15.33 11.77 5.69
N ARG A 234 -15.80 11.97 6.92
CA ARG A 234 -16.28 10.90 7.82
C ARG A 234 -17.80 10.79 7.91
N SER A 235 -18.52 11.55 7.08
CA SER A 235 -19.99 11.60 7.10
C SER A 235 -20.64 10.35 6.49
N LYS A 236 -19.87 9.57 5.71
CA LYS A 236 -20.32 8.39 4.97
C LYS A 236 -19.31 7.25 5.15
N PRO A 237 -19.75 5.99 5.03
CA PRO A 237 -18.84 4.85 4.95
C PRO A 237 -17.88 5.02 3.75
N VAL A 238 -16.63 4.64 3.95
CA VAL A 238 -15.59 4.68 2.91
C VAL A 238 -15.48 3.31 2.25
N VAL A 239 -15.71 3.25 0.94
CA VAL A 239 -15.33 2.10 0.12
C VAL A 239 -13.92 2.33 -0.40
N VAL A 240 -13.02 1.40 -0.15
CA VAL A 240 -11.64 1.46 -0.64
C VAL A 240 -11.38 0.36 -1.66
N GLN A 241 -10.66 0.71 -2.73
CA GLN A 241 -10.31 -0.24 -3.78
C GLN A 241 -8.89 -0.01 -4.30
N CYS A 242 -8.33 -1.08 -4.85
CA CYS A 242 -7.11 -1.03 -5.65
C CYS A 242 -7.24 -2.00 -6.83
N GLN A 243 -6.15 -2.35 -7.51
CA GLN A 243 -6.23 -3.21 -8.70
C GLN A 243 -6.89 -4.58 -8.44
N SER A 244 -6.51 -5.24 -7.32
CA SER A 244 -6.89 -6.63 -7.02
C SER A 244 -7.23 -6.87 -5.54
N SER A 245 -7.61 -5.82 -4.81
CA SER A 245 -7.94 -5.82 -3.37
C SER A 245 -6.77 -5.96 -2.36
N ALA A 246 -5.55 -6.26 -2.82
CA ALA A 246 -4.40 -6.42 -1.91
C ALA A 246 -3.98 -5.13 -1.17
N ARG A 247 -3.83 -4.01 -1.90
CA ARG A 247 -3.45 -2.71 -1.31
C ARG A 247 -4.60 -2.05 -0.56
N SER A 248 -5.83 -2.23 -1.04
CA SER A 248 -7.01 -1.68 -0.39
C SER A 248 -7.34 -2.36 0.93
N ALA A 249 -6.94 -3.62 1.14
CA ALA A 249 -7.03 -4.24 2.45
C ALA A 249 -6.09 -3.58 3.48
N ILE A 250 -4.86 -3.23 3.08
CA ILE A 250 -3.94 -2.44 3.93
C ILE A 250 -4.58 -1.08 4.22
N ALA A 251 -5.08 -0.39 3.19
CA ALA A 251 -5.77 0.89 3.33
C ALA A 251 -6.97 0.79 4.30
N ALA A 252 -7.75 -0.29 4.24
CA ALA A 252 -8.88 -0.51 5.12
C ALA A 252 -8.45 -0.55 6.59
N SER A 253 -7.37 -1.26 6.91
CA SER A 253 -6.84 -1.29 8.28
C SER A 253 -6.41 0.11 8.78
N ILE A 254 -5.79 0.92 7.92
CA ILE A 254 -5.35 2.28 8.27
C ILE A 254 -6.56 3.19 8.52
N LEU A 255 -7.59 3.10 7.67
CA LEU A 255 -8.82 3.87 7.80
C LEU A 255 -9.60 3.47 9.06
N GLN A 256 -9.73 2.16 9.32
CA GLN A 256 -10.41 1.66 10.50
C GLN A 256 -9.68 2.03 11.80
N ALA A 257 -8.35 1.92 11.83
CA ALA A 257 -7.53 2.38 12.95
C ALA A 257 -7.68 3.89 13.22
N ALA A 258 -8.03 4.69 12.21
CA ALA A 258 -8.35 6.11 12.33
C ALA A 258 -9.80 6.40 12.77
N GLY A 259 -10.59 5.35 13.03
CA GLY A 259 -12.00 5.40 13.42
C GLY A 259 -12.95 5.68 12.25
N ILE A 260 -12.56 5.33 11.01
CA ILE A 260 -13.39 5.50 9.82
C ILE A 260 -14.08 4.17 9.50
N GLU A 261 -15.40 4.19 9.34
CA GLU A 261 -16.15 3.04 8.86
C GLU A 261 -15.74 2.71 7.42
N VAL A 262 -15.27 1.49 7.20
CA VAL A 262 -14.65 1.10 5.92
C VAL A 262 -15.21 -0.20 5.36
N ILE A 263 -15.29 -0.24 4.03
CA ILE A 263 -15.68 -1.37 3.21
C ILE A 263 -14.56 -1.58 2.18
N ASN A 264 -13.99 -2.78 2.09
CA ASN A 264 -13.03 -3.12 1.04
C ASN A 264 -13.76 -3.73 -0.16
N LEU A 265 -13.48 -3.22 -1.36
CA LEU A 265 -14.06 -3.75 -2.60
C LEU A 265 -13.35 -5.05 -3.00
N ALA A 266 -14.10 -6.15 -3.01
CA ALA A 266 -13.60 -7.48 -3.32
C ALA A 266 -13.11 -7.56 -4.77
N GLY A 267 -11.91 -8.09 -4.98
CA GLY A 267 -11.29 -8.20 -6.32
C GLY A 267 -10.91 -6.87 -6.97
N GLY A 268 -11.18 -5.74 -6.33
CA GLY A 268 -10.71 -4.42 -6.76
C GLY A 268 -11.26 -3.96 -8.12
N PHE A 269 -10.52 -3.07 -8.76
CA PHE A 269 -10.84 -2.55 -10.08
C PHE A 269 -10.94 -3.65 -11.16
N GLN A 270 -10.19 -4.74 -11.04
CA GLN A 270 -10.29 -5.88 -11.96
C GLN A 270 -11.68 -6.53 -11.90
N ALA A 271 -12.21 -6.77 -10.69
CA ALA A 271 -13.55 -7.33 -10.54
C ALA A 271 -14.62 -6.34 -11.03
N TRP A 272 -14.45 -5.04 -10.75
CA TRP A 272 -15.33 -4.00 -11.28
C TRP A 272 -15.42 -4.02 -12.80
N GLN A 273 -14.28 -4.10 -13.49
CA GLN A 273 -14.24 -4.20 -14.96
C GLN A 273 -14.82 -5.53 -15.46
N ALA A 274 -14.53 -6.65 -14.78
CA ALA A 274 -15.05 -7.96 -15.15
C ALA A 274 -16.58 -8.04 -15.04
N ALA A 275 -17.17 -7.28 -14.09
CA ALA A 275 -18.61 -7.12 -13.93
C ALA A 275 -19.25 -6.21 -15.01
N GLY A 276 -18.46 -5.63 -15.92
CA GLY A 276 -18.95 -4.73 -16.97
C GLY A 276 -19.40 -3.36 -16.46
N LEU A 277 -18.95 -2.97 -15.26
CA LEU A 277 -19.33 -1.70 -14.64
C LEU A 277 -18.55 -0.50 -15.24
N PRO A 278 -19.10 0.73 -15.19
CA PRO A 278 -18.50 1.89 -15.85
C PRO A 278 -17.09 2.24 -15.34
N ALA A 279 -16.19 2.62 -16.24
CA ALA A 279 -14.87 3.15 -15.93
C ALA A 279 -14.58 4.39 -16.78
N THR A 280 -13.76 5.30 -16.27
CA THR A 280 -13.43 6.58 -16.93
C THR A 280 -11.92 6.81 -16.95
N ILE A 281 -11.49 7.74 -17.80
CA ILE A 281 -10.14 8.30 -17.87
C ILE A 281 -10.15 9.81 -17.56
N SER A 282 -11.34 10.41 -17.43
CA SER A 282 -11.51 11.84 -17.22
C SER A 282 -11.24 12.19 -15.76
N VAL A 283 -10.19 12.96 -15.51
CA VAL A 283 -9.90 13.58 -14.21
C VAL A 283 -10.72 14.87 -14.10
N GLU A 284 -12.05 14.80 -14.18
CA GLU A 284 -12.87 15.99 -13.99
C GLU A 284 -13.04 16.26 -12.48
N ASN A 285 -12.62 17.45 -12.06
CA ASN A 285 -12.77 17.98 -10.71
C ASN A 285 -14.24 17.91 -10.27
N GLY A 286 -14.55 17.05 -9.29
CA GLY A 286 -15.74 17.13 -8.45
C GLY A 286 -17.08 17.07 -9.17
N VAL A 287 -17.60 15.85 -9.40
CA VAL A 287 -19.03 15.67 -9.66
C VAL A 287 -19.78 15.97 -8.36
N THR A 288 -20.38 17.16 -8.25
CA THR A 288 -21.26 17.50 -7.14
C THR A 288 -22.59 16.77 -7.31
N CYS A 289 -22.77 15.65 -6.61
CA CYS A 289 -24.07 15.01 -6.41
C CYS A 289 -24.98 15.98 -5.62
N SER A 290 -25.90 16.67 -6.29
CA SER A 290 -26.98 17.40 -5.61
C SER A 290 -28.04 16.41 -5.13
N PRO A 291 -28.45 16.41 -3.85
CA PRO A 291 -29.48 15.50 -3.38
C PRO A 291 -30.85 15.92 -3.96
N GLY A 292 -31.35 15.17 -4.96
CA GLY A 292 -32.77 15.25 -5.35
C GLY A 292 -33.16 15.09 -6.82
N SER A 293 -32.26 14.82 -7.78
CA SER A 293 -32.68 14.69 -9.19
C SER A 293 -32.60 13.25 -9.72
N ILE A 294 -33.76 12.64 -10.02
CA ILE A 294 -33.93 11.34 -10.69
C ILE A 294 -33.60 11.46 -12.20
N LYS A 295 -32.56 12.19 -12.59
CA LYS A 295 -32.09 12.22 -13.97
C LYS A 295 -30.60 11.92 -14.00
N ALA A 296 -30.30 10.88 -14.76
CA ALA A 296 -28.98 10.35 -15.06
C ALA A 296 -27.91 11.45 -15.07
N CYS A 297 -26.78 11.17 -14.41
CA CYS A 297 -25.55 11.95 -14.52
C CYS A 297 -25.24 12.17 -16.01
N SER A 298 -25.54 13.36 -16.51
CA SER A 298 -25.19 13.78 -17.86
C SER A 298 -23.85 14.50 -17.81
N LEU A 299 -22.89 13.99 -18.58
CA LEU A 299 -21.60 14.64 -18.83
C LEU A 299 -21.84 15.97 -19.56
N GLU A 300 -21.87 17.07 -18.82
CA GLU A 300 -21.82 18.40 -19.42
C GLU A 300 -20.36 18.81 -19.60
N LYS A 301 -19.90 18.79 -20.86
CA LYS A 301 -18.66 19.44 -21.27
C LYS A 301 -18.83 20.95 -21.13
N LEU A 302 -18.00 21.58 -20.30
CA LEU A 302 -17.71 23.02 -20.36
C LEU A 302 -16.21 23.22 -20.60
#